data_AF-A0A838FUM9-F1
#
_entry.id   AF-A0A838FUM9-F1
#
_cell.length_a   1.000
_cell.length_b   1.000
_cell.length_c   1.000
_cell.angle_alpha   90.00
_cell.angle_beta   90.00
_cell.angle_gamma   90.00
#
_symmetry.space_group_name_H-M   'P 1'
#
loop_
_entity.id
_entity.type
_entity.pdbx_description
1 polymer ?
#
loop_
_entity_poly.entity_id
_entity_poly.type
_entity_poly.pdbx_seq_one_letter_code
_entity_poly.pdbx_strand_id
1 'polypeptide(L)'
;MQGSEPQFYFALPRLIAQLRGRNASRTENNWLEANIVGGTMHAIVFLFTARLLLSHLPAWQQVLLLLPVVLLVLLSWMLFFAFSKRLIHLLRAFGLFRNLPNFRLHSVIAGAVVTALAGQLVLAGSWMRVLGLVWIGAVLLNLVAAALL
;
A
#
# COMPACT_ATOMS: atom_id res chain seq x y z
N MET A 1 23.19 11.73 21.44
CA MET A 1 22.17 10.75 21.04
C MET A 1 20.92 11.52 20.66
N GLN A 2 20.76 11.86 19.37
CA GLN A 2 19.58 12.57 18.87
C GLN A 2 18.42 11.58 18.85
N GLY A 3 17.43 11.81 19.72
CA GLY A 3 16.18 11.05 19.71
C GLY A 3 15.53 11.20 18.34
N SER A 4 15.37 10.10 17.64
CA SER A 4 14.66 10.02 16.38
C SER A 4 13.24 10.55 16.55
N GLU A 5 12.96 11.74 16.02
CA GLU A 5 11.60 12.27 16.02
C GLU A 5 10.64 11.26 15.38
N PRO A 6 9.46 11.02 15.99
CA PRO A 6 8.46 10.14 15.43
C PRO A 6 7.88 10.75 14.15
N GLN A 7 8.25 10.16 13.01
CA GLN A 7 7.80 10.59 11.69
C GLN A 7 6.54 9.82 11.29
N PHE A 8 5.45 10.55 10.99
CA PHE A 8 4.28 9.93 10.36
C PHE A 8 4.67 9.21 9.07
N TYR A 9 4.11 8.02 8.85
CA TYR A 9 4.30 7.24 7.63
C TYR A 9 3.51 7.84 6.44
N PHE A 10 2.37 8.47 6.69
CA PHE A 10 1.58 9.24 5.71
C PHE A 10 1.52 10.74 6.04
N ALA A 11 1.35 11.57 5.01
CA ALA A 11 1.31 13.03 5.09
C ALA A 11 -0.08 13.58 5.43
N LEU A 12 -1.15 12.89 4.99
CA LEU A 12 -2.53 13.35 5.20
C LEU A 12 -2.94 13.49 6.68
N PRO A 13 -2.69 12.51 7.57
CA PRO A 13 -3.02 12.68 8.98
C PRO A 13 -2.23 13.81 9.64
N ARG A 14 -0.99 14.05 9.18
CA ARG A 14 -0.14 15.13 9.68
C ARG A 14 -0.70 16.50 9.31
N LEU A 15 -1.17 16.67 8.07
CA LEU A 15 -1.86 17.89 7.63
C LEU A 15 -3.14 18.12 8.44
N ILE A 16 -3.96 17.09 8.66
CA ILE A 16 -5.19 17.20 9.47
C ILE A 16 -4.86 17.60 10.92
N ALA A 17 -3.79 17.05 11.49
CA ALA A 17 -3.34 17.42 12.83
C ALA A 17 -2.93 18.90 12.91
N GLN A 18 -2.15 19.39 11.94
CA GLN A 18 -1.78 20.80 11.84
C GLN A 18 -3.00 21.72 11.69
N LEU A 19 -3.94 21.38 10.80
CA LEU A 19 -5.16 22.16 10.59
C LEU A 19 -6.06 22.23 11.83
N ARG A 20 -5.98 21.23 12.73
CA ARG A 20 -6.69 21.20 14.01
C ARG A 20 -5.93 21.90 15.15
N GLY A 21 -4.83 22.59 14.85
CA GLY A 21 -3.98 23.25 15.86
C GLY A 21 -3.24 22.26 16.77
N ARG A 22 -3.16 20.98 16.39
CA ARG A 22 -2.46 19.95 17.17
C ARG A 22 -1.03 19.80 16.69
N ASN A 23 -0.15 19.42 17.60
CA ASN A 23 1.27 19.30 17.32
C ASN A 23 1.54 18.18 16.30
N ALA A 24 2.09 18.55 15.14
CA ALA A 24 2.35 17.67 13.99
C ALA A 24 3.48 16.65 14.21
N SER A 25 4.07 16.64 15.40
CA SER A 25 5.10 15.71 15.87
C SER A 25 4.53 14.63 16.80
N ARG A 26 3.29 14.79 17.29
CA ARG A 26 2.72 13.92 18.33
C ARG A 26 1.74 12.91 17.75
N THR A 27 2.25 11.93 17.01
CA THR A 27 1.55 10.66 16.81
C THR A 27 2.57 9.55 16.61
N GLU A 28 3.25 9.20 17.70
CA GLU A 28 3.93 7.93 17.80
C GLU A 28 2.93 6.81 17.50
N ASN A 29 3.27 5.96 16.54
CA ASN A 29 2.74 4.61 16.48
C ASN A 29 1.22 4.51 16.27
N ASN A 30 0.68 5.15 15.22
CA ASN A 30 -0.70 4.93 14.80
C ASN A 30 -0.82 3.53 14.15
N TRP A 31 -0.67 2.48 14.97
CA TRP A 31 -0.80 1.07 14.61
C TRP A 31 -2.09 0.84 13.83
N LEU A 32 -3.17 1.53 14.20
CA LEU A 32 -4.44 1.49 13.49
C LEU A 32 -4.30 1.91 12.03
N GLU A 33 -3.60 3.02 11.76
CA GLU A 33 -3.35 3.51 10.40
C GLU A 33 -2.49 2.55 9.59
N ALA A 34 -1.43 2.02 10.19
CA ALA A 34 -0.58 1.02 9.55
C ALA A 34 -1.36 -0.27 9.19
N ASN A 35 -2.25 -0.72 10.08
CA ASN A 35 -3.10 -1.88 9.83
C ASN A 35 -4.20 -1.61 8.81
N ILE A 36 -4.83 -0.43 8.84
CA ILE A 36 -5.85 -0.07 7.85
C ILE A 36 -5.21 -0.03 6.45
N VAL A 37 -4.07 0.63 6.32
CA VAL A 37 -3.38 0.74 5.03
C VAL A 37 -2.88 -0.63 4.59
N GLY A 38 -2.18 -1.37 5.45
CA GLY A 38 -1.69 -2.71 5.13
C GLY A 38 -2.82 -3.68 4.78
N GLY A 39 -3.91 -3.65 5.54
CA GLY A 39 -5.11 -4.44 5.28
C GLY A 39 -5.78 -4.07 3.96
N THR A 40 -5.85 -2.77 3.64
CA THR A 40 -6.42 -2.31 2.36
C THR A 40 -5.52 -2.72 1.18
N MET A 41 -4.20 -2.58 1.30
CA MET A 41 -3.25 -3.09 0.30
C MET A 41 -3.44 -4.58 0.07
N HIS A 42 -3.53 -5.36 1.16
CA HIS A 42 -3.74 -6.81 1.07
C HIS A 42 -5.08 -7.15 0.42
N ALA A 43 -6.15 -6.45 0.78
CA ALA A 43 -7.48 -6.64 0.18
C ALA A 43 -7.48 -6.36 -1.32
N ILE A 44 -6.82 -5.29 -1.79
CA ILE A 44 -6.70 -4.98 -3.22
C ILE A 44 -5.99 -6.11 -3.97
N VAL A 45 -4.83 -6.54 -3.48
CA VAL A 45 -4.06 -7.62 -4.10
C VAL A 45 -4.85 -8.91 -4.11
N PHE A 46 -5.51 -9.24 -3.00
CA PHE A 46 -6.37 -10.41 -2.89
C PHE A 46 -7.53 -10.39 -3.87
N LEU A 47 -8.33 -9.31 -3.90
CA LEU A 47 -9.49 -9.20 -4.79
C LEU A 47 -9.08 -9.21 -6.26
N PHE A 48 -7.98 -8.53 -6.59
CA PHE A 48 -7.42 -8.58 -7.94
C PHE A 48 -7.00 -10.00 -8.34
N THR A 49 -6.30 -10.71 -7.45
CA THR A 49 -5.81 -12.08 -7.71
C THR A 49 -6.96 -13.06 -7.80
N ALA A 50 -7.93 -12.99 -6.89
CA ALA A 50 -9.14 -13.81 -6.90
C ALA A 50 -9.93 -13.58 -8.19
N ARG A 51 -10.10 -12.32 -8.62
CA ARG A 51 -10.72 -12.02 -9.90
C ARG A 51 -9.93 -12.64 -11.06
N LEU A 52 -8.63 -12.42 -11.11
CA LEU A 52 -7.77 -12.89 -12.20
C LEU A 52 -7.81 -14.41 -12.35
N LEU A 53 -7.76 -15.14 -11.22
CA LEU A 53 -7.65 -16.60 -11.22
C LEU A 53 -8.98 -17.32 -11.20
N LEU A 54 -10.04 -16.73 -10.63
CA LEU A 54 -11.28 -17.46 -10.33
C LEU A 54 -12.48 -16.99 -11.16
N SER A 55 -12.40 -15.87 -11.90
CA SER A 55 -13.57 -15.29 -12.60
C SER A 55 -14.19 -16.20 -13.66
N HIS A 56 -13.43 -17.17 -14.18
CA HIS A 56 -13.88 -18.12 -15.19
C HIS A 56 -14.48 -19.40 -14.60
N LEU A 57 -14.42 -19.56 -13.27
CA LEU A 57 -14.89 -20.76 -12.57
C LEU A 57 -16.30 -20.56 -12.02
N PRO A 58 -17.08 -21.65 -11.85
CA PRO A 58 -18.36 -21.59 -11.16
C PRO A 58 -18.20 -21.20 -9.69
N ALA A 59 -19.19 -20.50 -9.12
CA ALA A 59 -19.11 -19.87 -7.80
C ALA A 59 -18.67 -20.83 -6.66
N TRP A 60 -19.11 -22.08 -6.67
CA TRP A 60 -18.72 -23.06 -5.63
C TRP A 60 -17.22 -23.40 -5.67
N GLN A 61 -16.60 -23.44 -6.86
CA GLN A 61 -15.16 -23.61 -7.00
C GLN A 61 -14.41 -22.36 -6.56
N GLN A 62 -14.97 -21.18 -6.86
CA GLN A 62 -14.37 -19.92 -6.39
C GLN A 62 -14.26 -19.92 -4.86
N VAL A 63 -15.33 -20.30 -4.15
CA VAL A 63 -15.36 -20.39 -2.68
C VAL A 63 -14.32 -21.38 -2.17
N LEU A 64 -14.24 -22.57 -2.75
CA LEU A 64 -13.26 -23.60 -2.36
C LEU A 64 -11.80 -23.12 -2.54
N LEU A 65 -11.55 -22.31 -3.57
CA LEU A 65 -10.22 -21.82 -3.92
C LEU A 65 -9.83 -20.51 -3.23
N LEU A 66 -10.72 -19.87 -2.46
CA LEU A 66 -10.38 -18.64 -1.74
C LEU A 66 -9.21 -18.83 -0.78
N LEU A 67 -9.18 -19.95 -0.04
CA LEU A 67 -8.10 -20.23 0.91
C LEU A 67 -6.73 -20.40 0.21
N PRO A 68 -6.62 -21.22 -0.85
CA PRO A 68 -5.42 -21.24 -1.71
C PRO A 68 -5.01 -19.86 -2.23
N VAL A 69 -5.96 -19.01 -2.63
CA VAL A 69 -5.64 -17.64 -3.09
C VAL A 69 -5.06 -16.79 -1.97
N VAL A 70 -5.57 -16.87 -0.73
CA VAL A 70 -4.98 -16.16 0.42
C VAL A 70 -3.51 -16.57 0.61
N LEU A 71 -3.22 -17.87 0.60
CA LEU A 71 -1.86 -18.38 0.70
C LEU A 71 -0.97 -17.90 -0.45
N LEU A 72 -1.49 -17.91 -1.67
CA LEU A 72 -0.78 -17.44 -2.85
C LEU A 72 -0.44 -15.94 -2.74
N VAL A 73 -1.36 -15.12 -2.26
CA VAL A 73 -1.13 -13.69 -2.02
C VAL A 73 -0.06 -13.47 -0.94
N LEU A 74 -0.10 -14.24 0.15
CA LEU A 74 0.93 -14.20 1.19
C LEU A 74 2.31 -14.55 0.63
N LEU A 75 2.42 -15.64 -0.14
CA LEU A 75 3.67 -16.02 -0.80
C LEU A 75 4.15 -14.95 -1.79
N SER A 76 3.22 -14.34 -2.52
CA SER A 76 3.52 -13.25 -3.46
C SER A 76 4.11 -12.04 -2.74
N TRP A 77 3.63 -11.70 -1.55
CA TRP A 77 4.24 -10.66 -0.72
C TRP A 77 5.67 -11.02 -0.30
N MET A 78 5.93 -12.27 0.11
CA MET A 78 7.29 -12.71 0.47
C MET A 78 8.25 -12.58 -0.72
N LEU A 79 7.83 -13.03 -1.92
CA LEU A 79 8.59 -12.89 -3.15
C LEU A 79 8.80 -11.42 -3.52
N PHE A 80 7.77 -10.60 -3.39
CA PHE A 80 7.82 -9.17 -3.65
C PHE A 80 8.84 -8.47 -2.74
N PHE A 81 8.88 -8.78 -1.44
CA PHE A 81 9.87 -8.20 -0.53
C PHE A 81 11.30 -8.64 -0.89
N ALA A 82 11.50 -9.91 -1.26
CA ALA A 82 12.80 -10.40 -1.70
C ALA A 82 13.27 -9.70 -2.99
N PHE A 83 12.38 -9.52 -3.97
CA PHE A 83 12.67 -8.81 -5.22
C PHE A 83 12.90 -7.32 -4.99
N SER A 84 12.06 -6.67 -4.19
CA SER A 84 12.16 -5.24 -3.87
C SER A 84 13.51 -4.91 -3.22
N LYS A 85 14.00 -5.78 -2.33
CA LYS A 85 15.34 -5.61 -1.74
C LYS A 85 16.44 -5.60 -2.81
N ARG A 86 16.37 -6.51 -3.79
CA ARG A 86 17.33 -6.57 -4.90
C ARG A 86 17.21 -5.34 -5.81
N LEU A 87 15.99 -4.93 -6.14
CA LEU A 87 15.71 -3.74 -6.96
C LEU A 87 16.26 -2.47 -6.31
N ILE A 88 16.05 -2.29 -5.00
CA ILE A 88 16.57 -1.13 -4.26
C ILE A 88 18.10 -1.10 -4.26
N HIS A 89 18.76 -2.25 -4.06
CA HIS A 89 20.22 -2.33 -4.16
C HIS A 89 20.73 -1.94 -5.55
N LEU A 90 20.05 -2.42 -6.61
CA LEU A 90 20.38 -2.09 -7.98
C LEU A 90 20.20 -0.58 -8.26
N LEU A 91 19.07 0.00 -7.87
CA LEU A 91 18.81 1.45 -8.01
C LEU A 91 19.87 2.29 -7.29
N ARG A 92 20.30 1.87 -6.10
CA ARG A 92 21.37 2.55 -5.34
C ARG A 92 22.73 2.44 -6.01
N ALA A 93 23.03 1.31 -6.66
CA ALA A 93 24.25 1.15 -7.45
C ALA A 93 24.31 2.17 -8.60
N PHE A 94 23.15 2.47 -9.23
CA PHE A 94 23.01 3.53 -10.22
C PHE A 94 22.95 4.96 -9.65
N GLY A 95 23.11 5.14 -8.34
CA GLY A 95 23.12 6.44 -7.70
C GLY A 95 21.76 7.02 -7.32
N LEU A 96 20.67 6.31 -7.60
CA LEU A 96 19.32 6.72 -7.24
C LEU A 96 19.05 6.42 -5.75
N PHE A 97 18.32 7.32 -5.08
CA PHE A 97 17.78 7.11 -3.74
C PHE A 97 18.79 6.71 -2.63
N ARG A 98 20.06 7.14 -2.76
CA ARG A 98 21.13 6.82 -1.80
C ARG A 98 20.81 7.20 -0.35
N ASN A 99 20.09 8.31 -0.15
CA ASN A 99 19.80 8.87 1.17
C ASN A 99 18.45 8.42 1.77
N LEU A 100 17.63 7.66 1.03
CA LEU A 100 16.31 7.24 1.51
C LEU A 100 16.40 5.92 2.28
N PRO A 101 15.75 5.80 3.46
CA PRO A 101 15.68 4.55 4.20
C PRO A 101 15.04 3.41 3.39
N ASN A 102 15.57 2.19 3.52
CA ASN A 102 15.07 1.01 2.77
C ASN A 102 13.59 0.73 3.03
N PHE A 103 13.10 0.94 4.25
CA PHE A 103 11.70 0.71 4.58
C PHE A 103 10.76 1.67 3.81
N ARG A 104 11.19 2.92 3.58
CA ARG A 104 10.41 3.90 2.80
C ARG A 104 10.36 3.51 1.33
N LEU A 105 11.48 3.06 0.76
CA LEU A 105 11.50 2.61 -0.63
C LEU A 105 10.62 1.37 -0.85
N HIS A 106 10.68 0.37 0.04
CA HIS A 106 9.77 -0.77 -0.03
C HIS A 106 8.30 -0.35 0.02
N SER A 107 7.97 0.60 0.90
CA SER A 107 6.63 1.14 1.05
C SER A 107 6.13 1.85 -0.21
N VAL A 108 6.99 2.65 -0.84
CA VAL A 108 6.68 3.35 -2.11
C VAL A 108 6.48 2.35 -3.25
N ILE A 109 7.35 1.36 -3.39
CA ILE A 109 7.23 0.34 -4.43
C ILE A 109 5.94 -0.48 -4.22
N ALA A 110 5.67 -0.90 -2.99
CA ALA A 110 4.44 -1.63 -2.65
C ALA A 110 3.20 -0.79 -2.97
N GLY A 111 3.19 0.47 -2.51
CA GLY A 111 2.10 1.42 -2.79
C GLY A 111 1.88 1.65 -4.29
N ALA A 112 2.95 1.76 -5.08
CA ALA A 112 2.86 1.92 -6.53
C ALA A 112 2.24 0.69 -7.21
N VAL A 113 2.70 -0.52 -6.86
CA VAL A 113 2.13 -1.77 -7.38
C VAL A 113 0.65 -1.90 -7.01
N VAL A 114 0.31 -1.70 -5.73
CA VAL A 114 -1.08 -1.76 -5.27
C VAL A 114 -1.94 -0.71 -5.96
N THR A 115 -1.43 0.49 -6.20
CA THR A 115 -2.15 1.55 -6.91
C THR A 115 -2.42 1.18 -8.37
N ALA A 116 -1.46 0.55 -9.05
CA ALA A 116 -1.68 0.03 -10.40
C ALA A 116 -2.76 -1.05 -10.44
N LEU A 117 -2.75 -1.99 -9.48
CA LEU A 117 -3.78 -3.03 -9.34
C LEU A 117 -5.15 -2.44 -9.00
N ALA A 118 -5.21 -1.44 -8.12
CA ALA A 118 -6.42 -0.71 -7.81
C ALA A 118 -7.00 -0.03 -9.05
N GLY A 119 -6.14 0.58 -9.89
CA GLY A 119 -6.54 1.14 -11.17
C GLY A 119 -7.19 0.11 -12.09
N GLN A 120 -6.61 -1.09 -12.18
CA GLN A 120 -7.22 -2.20 -12.91
C GLN A 120 -8.59 -2.56 -12.34
N LEU A 121 -8.73 -2.69 -11.01
CA LEU A 121 -10.03 -2.97 -10.37
C LEU A 121 -11.08 -1.89 -10.66
N VAL A 122 -10.69 -0.62 -10.77
CA VAL A 122 -11.59 0.49 -11.11
C VAL A 122 -12.16 0.35 -12.52
N LEU A 123 -11.30 0.03 -13.50
CA LEU A 123 -11.69 -0.17 -14.90
C LEU A 123 -12.60 -1.39 -15.09
N ALA A 124 -12.54 -2.31 -14.14
CA ALA A 124 -13.14 -3.62 -14.22
C ALA A 124 -14.66 -3.66 -13.92
N GLY A 125 -15.26 -2.50 -13.61
CA GLY A 125 -16.73 -2.26 -13.64
C GLY A 125 -17.59 -2.91 -12.54
N SER A 126 -17.00 -3.62 -11.58
CA SER A 126 -17.75 -4.31 -10.51
C SER A 126 -17.77 -3.53 -9.19
N TRP A 127 -18.40 -4.07 -8.14
CA TRP A 127 -18.36 -3.49 -6.77
C TRP A 127 -16.93 -3.24 -6.27
N MET A 128 -15.95 -3.99 -6.79
CA MET A 128 -14.52 -3.82 -6.51
C MET A 128 -14.00 -2.42 -6.94
N ARG A 129 -14.69 -1.75 -7.86
CA ARG A 129 -14.40 -0.38 -8.29
C ARG A 129 -14.42 0.60 -7.12
N VAL A 130 -15.36 0.45 -6.19
CA VAL A 130 -15.47 1.33 -5.02
C VAL A 130 -14.20 1.26 -4.19
N LEU A 131 -13.70 0.05 -3.94
CA LEU A 131 -12.49 -0.16 -3.16
C LEU A 131 -11.24 0.39 -3.86
N GLY A 132 -11.15 0.21 -5.19
CA GLY A 132 -10.10 0.83 -5.98
C GLY A 132 -10.13 2.36 -5.98
N LEU A 133 -11.31 2.97 -6.09
CA LEU A 133 -11.49 4.42 -6.03
C LEU A 133 -11.15 4.99 -4.66
N VAL A 134 -11.58 4.33 -3.58
CA VAL A 134 -11.24 4.74 -2.20
C VAL A 134 -9.72 4.72 -2.00
N TRP A 135 -9.03 3.67 -2.48
CA TRP A 135 -7.58 3.59 -2.42
C TRP A 135 -6.90 4.71 -3.20
N ILE A 136 -7.25 4.89 -4.48
CA ILE A 136 -6.64 5.92 -5.33
C ILE A 136 -6.91 7.31 -4.75
N GLY A 137 -8.13 7.57 -4.28
CA GLY A 137 -8.48 8.82 -3.60
C GLY A 137 -7.62 9.06 -2.36
N ALA A 138 -7.43 8.04 -1.51
CA ALA A 138 -6.57 8.14 -0.34
C ALA A 138 -5.10 8.43 -0.71
N VAL A 139 -4.58 7.77 -1.74
CA VAL A 139 -3.21 8.02 -2.25
C VAL A 139 -3.10 9.45 -2.79
N LEU A 140 -4.04 9.91 -3.61
CA LEU A 140 -4.04 11.26 -4.16
C LEU A 140 -4.11 12.33 -3.07
N LEU A 141 -5.03 12.19 -2.13
CA LEU A 141 -5.15 13.11 -1.01
C LEU A 141 -3.87 13.12 -0.15
N ASN A 142 -3.22 11.95 0.01
CA ASN A 142 -1.95 11.88 0.70
C ASN A 142 -0.81 12.56 -0.06
N LEU A 143 -0.76 12.45 -1.38
CA LEU A 143 0.21 13.18 -2.21
C LEU A 143 -0.03 14.69 -2.16
N VAL A 144 -1.29 15.13 -2.24
CA VAL A 144 -1.66 16.54 -2.06
C VAL A 144 -1.24 17.04 -0.68
N ALA A 145 -1.52 16.27 0.37
CA ALA A 145 -1.10 16.64 1.71
C ALA A 145 0.44 16.70 1.85
N ALA A 146 1.17 15.81 1.18
CA ALA A 146 2.63 15.86 1.14
C ALA A 146 3.17 17.08 0.38
N ALA A 147 2.42 17.63 -0.57
CA ALA A 147 2.80 18.84 -1.30
C ALA A 147 2.46 20.15 -0.56
N LEU A 148 1.48 20.09 0.36
CA LEU A 148 1.05 21.24 1.18
C LEU A 148 1.82 21.37 2.50
N LEU A 149 2.53 20.32 2.91
CA LEU A 149 3.40 20.27 4.09
C LEU A 149 4.84 20.65 3.74
#